data_AF-A0A7R9TRG8-F1
#
_entry.id   AF-A0A7R9TRG8-F1
#
_cell.length_a   1.000
_cell.length_b   1.000
_cell.length_c   1.000
_cell.angle_alpha   90.00
_cell.angle_beta   90.00
_cell.angle_gamma   90.00
#
_symmetry.space_group_name_H-M   'P 1'
#
loop_
_entity.id
_entity.type
_entity.pdbx_description
1 polymer ?
#
loop_
_entity_poly.entity_id
_entity_poly.type
_entity_poly.pdbx_seq_one_letter_code
_entity_poly.pdbx_strand_id
1 'polypeptide(L)'
;NVVATAAAPTEAATENAPAKKDKDDDVDADARAEKAAVERERIAAAAAATASAAPPPIEEIKDDETLLKEFFADVSDATRDAEVLRILSCFKLNPYEHLNLRFDATEDQIKRAFRKVSLMVHPDKCKHADAKAAFDAIGQAQQLLAQEEVRRELDFNLSRAKDAVIKAWRKETRNDVVLRVRFNGDRDAQQEAFLQSDEFHERWKLEGRKNIVDLEWRRRKLTLRIKAEEERVTAEEKVEAAERKKKQKAQKQWDDEKAREGRVGGWRDFMNEKKSGKKKKQKVTGEFRAPALKKEARAEEEEYYGTDKNANRVLRPDEVTKAW
;
A
#
# COMPACT_ATOMS: atom_id res chain seq x y z
N ASN A 1 -7.99 17.81 61.32
CA ASN A 1 -7.17 16.60 61.52
C ASN A 1 -6.33 16.36 60.28
N VAL A 2 -5.06 16.78 60.36
CA VAL A 2 -3.83 16.27 59.67
C VAL A 2 -4.00 15.89 58.18
N VAL A 3 -3.69 16.67 57.13
CA VAL A 3 -2.47 17.38 56.65
C VAL A 3 -1.19 16.55 56.63
N ALA A 4 -0.75 16.13 55.44
CA ALA A 4 0.66 16.01 55.05
C ALA A 4 0.83 16.04 53.51
N THR A 5 1.10 17.23 52.99
CA THR A 5 1.71 17.51 51.67
C THR A 5 3.13 17.99 51.93
N ALA A 6 4.11 17.55 51.12
CA ALA A 6 5.47 18.09 51.13
C ALA A 6 5.93 18.38 49.69
N ALA A 7 6.23 19.66 49.48
CA ALA A 7 6.65 20.29 48.24
C ALA A 7 8.16 20.58 48.24
N ALA A 8 8.66 20.90 47.04
CA ALA A 8 10.03 21.25 46.68
C ALA A 8 10.64 22.43 47.48
N PRO A 9 11.98 22.54 47.55
CA PRO A 9 12.64 23.68 48.19
C PRO A 9 12.92 24.80 47.18
N THR A 10 12.51 26.01 47.58
CA THR A 10 12.93 27.30 46.99
C THR A 10 13.98 27.97 47.86
N GLU A 11 14.80 28.76 47.16
CA GLU A 11 15.88 29.64 47.60
C GLU A 11 15.59 30.46 48.86
N ALA A 12 16.60 30.62 49.72
CA ALA A 12 16.64 31.66 50.73
C ALA A 12 18.05 32.25 50.83
N ALA A 13 18.14 33.52 50.48
CA ALA A 13 19.22 34.43 50.79
C ALA A 13 19.42 34.52 52.32
N THR A 14 20.67 34.53 52.78
CA THR A 14 21.03 34.81 54.16
C THR A 14 21.66 36.20 54.26
N GLU A 15 20.98 37.07 54.99
CA GLU A 15 21.45 38.35 55.49
C GLU A 15 22.56 38.22 56.56
N ASN A 16 23.16 39.37 56.80
CA ASN A 16 24.35 39.70 57.56
C ASN A 16 24.38 39.41 59.08
N ALA A 17 25.64 39.26 59.54
CA ALA A 17 26.26 39.75 60.79
C ALA A 17 26.44 38.76 61.97
N PRO A 18 27.45 38.97 62.88
CA PRO A 18 28.59 39.90 62.84
C PRO A 18 29.98 39.22 63.00
N ALA A 19 31.00 39.98 62.61
CA ALA A 19 32.42 39.69 62.79
C ALA A 19 32.80 39.47 64.27
N LYS A 20 33.39 38.30 64.56
CA LYS A 20 34.31 38.14 65.69
C LYS A 20 35.73 38.25 65.16
N LYS A 21 36.44 39.21 65.76
CA LYS A 21 37.81 39.59 65.52
C LYS A 21 38.67 38.73 66.44
N ASP A 22 39.09 37.57 65.94
CA ASP A 22 40.18 36.82 66.56
C ASP A 22 41.47 37.18 65.83
N LYS A 23 42.36 37.73 66.63
CA LYS A 23 43.73 38.14 66.31
C LYS A 23 44.59 36.89 66.61
N ASP A 24 45.66 36.77 65.85
CA ASP A 24 46.81 35.85 66.04
C ASP A 24 46.77 34.59 65.15
N ASP A 25 47.58 34.63 64.07
CA ASP A 25 48.60 33.61 63.69
C ASP A 25 49.02 33.77 62.21
N ASP A 26 49.87 34.77 61.94
CA ASP A 26 50.52 35.07 60.64
C ASP A 26 51.80 34.21 60.44
N VAL A 27 51.72 32.90 60.68
CA VAL A 27 52.84 31.97 60.41
C VAL A 27 52.29 30.63 59.91
N ASP A 28 51.81 30.56 58.66
CA ASP A 28 51.70 29.30 57.86
C ASP A 28 51.05 29.51 56.47
N ALA A 29 51.11 30.72 55.90
CA ALA A 29 50.61 30.97 54.55
C ALA A 29 51.51 30.31 53.47
N ASP A 30 52.83 30.32 53.67
CA ASP A 30 53.80 29.70 52.76
C ASP A 30 53.67 28.17 52.74
N ALA A 31 53.51 27.52 53.90
CA ALA A 31 53.35 26.07 53.97
C ALA A 31 52.05 25.57 53.30
N ARG A 32 51.00 26.40 53.28
CA ARG A 32 49.74 26.10 52.58
C ARG A 32 49.84 26.34 51.08
N ALA A 33 50.61 27.35 50.66
CA ALA A 33 50.91 27.61 49.25
C ALA A 33 51.80 26.51 48.65
N GLU A 34 52.82 26.05 49.39
CA GLU A 34 53.67 24.93 48.98
C GLU A 34 52.89 23.62 48.88
N LYS A 35 52.03 23.29 49.85
CA LYS A 35 51.15 22.11 49.76
C LYS A 35 50.18 22.19 48.57
N ALA A 36 49.64 23.38 48.28
CA ALA A 36 48.78 23.59 47.12
C ALA A 36 49.54 23.51 45.78
N ALA A 37 50.81 23.92 45.75
CA ALA A 37 51.68 23.80 44.58
C ALA A 37 52.03 22.32 44.30
N VAL A 38 52.37 21.55 45.34
CA VAL A 38 52.64 20.10 45.23
C VAL A 38 51.39 19.35 44.79
N GLU A 39 50.20 19.74 45.26
CA GLU A 39 48.95 19.11 44.83
C GLU A 39 48.60 19.46 43.37
N ARG A 40 48.87 20.70 42.94
CA ARG A 40 48.74 21.09 41.52
C ARG A 40 49.72 20.38 40.62
N GLU A 41 50.95 20.16 41.08
CA GLU A 41 51.97 19.40 40.35
C GLU A 41 51.59 17.91 40.27
N ARG A 42 51.01 17.33 41.33
CA ARG A 42 50.44 15.97 41.32
C ARG A 42 49.26 15.83 40.39
N ILE A 43 48.34 16.79 40.36
CA ILE A 43 47.20 16.80 39.43
C ILE A 43 47.70 16.98 37.99
N ALA A 44 48.71 17.82 37.76
CA ALA A 44 49.33 17.99 36.45
C ALA A 44 50.07 16.73 35.99
N ALA A 45 50.77 16.05 36.91
CA ALA A 45 51.43 14.77 36.62
C ALA A 45 50.42 13.64 36.36
N ALA A 46 49.30 13.61 37.08
CA ALA A 46 48.20 12.68 36.83
C ALA A 46 47.52 12.96 35.47
N ALA A 47 47.31 14.23 35.13
CA ALA A 47 46.78 14.63 33.83
C ALA A 47 47.74 14.28 32.67
N ALA A 48 49.05 14.44 32.87
CA ALA A 48 50.07 14.05 31.91
C ALA A 48 50.16 12.51 31.75
N ALA A 49 49.97 11.75 32.83
CA ALA A 49 49.91 10.28 32.77
C ALA A 49 48.66 9.79 32.01
N THR A 50 47.50 10.45 32.16
CA THR A 50 46.31 10.14 31.37
C THR A 50 46.39 10.61 29.92
N ALA A 51 47.20 11.63 29.61
CA ALA A 51 47.45 12.09 28.24
C ALA A 51 48.46 11.21 27.48
N SER A 52 49.28 10.43 28.19
CA SER A 52 50.26 9.51 27.59
C SER A 52 49.72 8.09 27.34
N ALA A 53 48.50 7.77 27.80
CA ALA A 53 47.85 6.52 27.44
C ALA A 53 47.27 6.64 26.03
N ALA A 54 47.99 6.09 25.06
CA ALA A 54 47.49 5.96 23.69
C ALA A 54 46.08 5.33 23.72
N PRO A 55 45.11 5.84 22.95
CA PRO A 55 43.81 5.20 22.84
C PRO A 55 44.03 3.75 22.39
N PRO A 56 43.33 2.76 22.98
CA PRO A 56 43.44 1.38 22.53
C PRO A 56 43.18 1.36 21.02
N PRO A 57 43.94 0.55 20.25
CA PRO A 57 43.69 0.41 18.83
C PRO A 57 42.22 0.03 18.65
N ILE A 58 41.49 0.82 17.87
CA ILE A 58 40.10 0.56 17.52
C ILE A 58 40.13 -0.79 16.79
N GLU A 59 39.77 -1.86 17.47
CA GLU A 59 39.62 -3.17 16.86
C GLU A 59 38.63 -3.00 15.70
N GLU A 60 39.09 -3.37 14.51
CA GLU A 60 38.30 -3.32 13.29
C GLU A 60 36.93 -3.95 13.54
N ILE A 61 35.90 -3.21 13.14
CA ILE A 61 34.49 -3.58 13.26
C ILE A 61 34.33 -5.05 12.85
N LYS A 62 34.08 -5.93 13.83
CA LYS A 62 33.54 -7.26 13.56
C LYS A 62 32.34 -7.08 12.64
N ASP A 63 32.27 -7.83 11.55
CA ASP A 63 31.19 -7.75 10.55
C ASP A 63 29.83 -7.49 11.21
N ASP A 64 29.06 -6.50 10.75
CA ASP A 64 27.78 -6.05 11.37
C ASP A 64 26.86 -7.23 11.76
N GLU A 65 26.88 -8.32 10.99
CA GLU A 65 26.09 -9.52 11.25
C GLU A 65 26.52 -10.30 12.49
N THR A 66 27.82 -10.35 12.78
CA THR A 66 28.36 -11.00 13.98
C THR A 66 28.00 -10.22 15.22
N LEU A 67 28.10 -8.89 15.16
CA LEU A 67 27.66 -7.99 16.23
C LEU A 67 26.16 -8.11 16.50
N LEU A 68 25.33 -8.17 15.43
CA LEU A 68 23.90 -8.41 15.61
C LEU A 68 23.62 -9.77 16.27
N LYS A 69 24.32 -10.83 15.87
CA LYS A 69 24.14 -12.17 16.46
C LYS A 69 24.55 -12.22 17.94
N GLU A 70 25.69 -11.62 18.29
CA GLU A 70 26.16 -11.51 19.68
C GLU A 70 25.15 -10.70 20.51
N PHE A 71 24.74 -9.51 20.04
CA PHE A 71 23.75 -8.69 20.72
C PHE A 71 22.41 -9.42 20.93
N PHE A 72 21.93 -10.12 19.90
CA PHE A 72 20.67 -10.86 20.02
C PHE A 72 20.78 -12.14 20.83
N ALA A 73 21.96 -12.66 21.12
CA ALA A 73 22.11 -13.78 22.06
C ALA A 73 21.70 -13.37 23.48
N ASP A 74 21.98 -12.12 23.85
CA ASP A 74 21.69 -11.55 25.17
C ASP A 74 20.26 -10.97 25.30
N VAL A 75 19.51 -10.89 24.19
CA VAL A 75 18.12 -10.43 24.22
C VAL A 75 17.23 -11.47 24.90
N SER A 76 16.53 -11.03 25.95
CA SER A 76 15.63 -11.89 26.72
C SER A 76 14.51 -12.49 25.87
N ASP A 77 14.09 -13.72 26.18
CA ASP A 77 12.96 -14.38 25.52
C ASP A 77 11.68 -13.53 25.62
N ALA A 78 11.46 -12.83 26.75
CA ALA A 78 10.32 -11.94 26.94
C ALA A 78 10.30 -10.76 25.94
N THR A 79 11.47 -10.24 25.56
CA THR A 79 11.57 -9.18 24.53
C THR A 79 11.24 -9.72 23.14
N ARG A 80 11.64 -10.94 22.82
CA ARG A 80 11.30 -11.60 21.55
C ARG A 80 9.79 -11.84 21.47
N ASP A 81 9.19 -12.35 22.55
CA ASP A 81 7.75 -12.62 22.61
C ASP A 81 6.93 -11.32 22.49
N ALA A 82 7.37 -10.25 23.16
CA ALA A 82 6.73 -8.94 23.04
C ALA A 82 6.79 -8.40 21.60
N GLU A 83 7.89 -8.63 20.88
CA GLU A 83 8.01 -8.24 19.47
C GLU A 83 7.07 -9.06 18.58
N VAL A 84 6.96 -10.37 18.79
CA VAL A 84 6.01 -11.23 18.05
C VAL A 84 4.58 -10.70 18.21
N LEU A 85 4.16 -10.41 19.45
CA LEU A 85 2.85 -9.84 19.73
C LEU A 85 2.65 -8.47 19.08
N ARG A 86 3.68 -7.60 19.11
CA ARG A 86 3.65 -6.30 18.46
C ARG A 86 3.39 -6.45 16.95
N ILE A 87 4.16 -7.29 16.26
CA ILE A 87 4.05 -7.49 14.80
C ILE A 87 2.66 -8.02 14.43
N LEU A 88 2.13 -8.97 15.19
CA LEU A 88 0.79 -9.52 14.94
C LEU A 88 -0.34 -8.51 15.22
N SER A 89 -0.11 -7.59 16.17
CA SER A 89 -1.05 -6.50 16.47
C SER A 89 -0.98 -5.32 15.49
N CYS A 90 0.06 -5.26 14.65
CA CYS A 90 0.25 -4.17 13.69
C CYS A 90 -0.83 -4.15 12.61
N PHE A 91 -1.00 -2.98 12.02
CA PHE A 91 -1.99 -2.79 10.97
C PHE A 91 -1.55 -3.50 9.68
N LYS A 92 -2.25 -4.59 9.33
CA LYS A 92 -1.92 -5.50 8.20
C LYS A 92 -1.65 -4.82 6.87
N LEU A 93 -2.26 -3.65 6.61
CA LEU A 93 -2.12 -2.94 5.34
C LEU A 93 -0.97 -1.94 5.31
N ASN A 94 -0.25 -1.74 6.43
CA ASN A 94 0.91 -0.85 6.49
C ASN A 94 2.21 -1.65 6.70
N PRO A 95 3.02 -1.87 5.65
CA PRO A 95 4.29 -2.60 5.74
C PRO A 95 5.33 -1.94 6.67
N TYR A 96 5.36 -0.61 6.76
CA TYR A 96 6.33 0.12 7.57
C TYR A 96 6.17 -0.16 9.08
N GLU A 97 4.94 -0.35 9.55
CA GLU A 97 4.67 -0.65 10.96
C GLU A 97 5.13 -2.05 11.38
N HIS A 98 5.07 -3.03 10.47
CA HIS A 98 5.56 -4.38 10.77
C HIS A 98 7.06 -4.36 11.04
N LEU A 99 7.81 -3.55 10.29
CA LEU A 99 9.26 -3.37 10.44
C LEU A 99 9.66 -2.33 11.51
N ASN A 100 8.69 -1.72 12.21
CA ASN A 100 8.94 -0.65 13.18
C ASN A 100 9.72 0.54 12.59
N LEU A 101 9.46 0.85 11.32
CA LEU A 101 10.11 1.95 10.62
C LEU A 101 9.24 3.19 10.62
N ARG A 102 9.92 4.34 10.59
CA ARG A 102 9.28 5.60 10.24
C ARG A 102 8.91 5.58 8.76
N PHE A 103 7.92 6.37 8.39
CA PHE A 103 7.40 6.45 7.03
C PHE A 103 8.32 7.21 6.07
N ASP A 104 9.36 7.87 6.59
CA ASP A 104 10.42 8.53 5.83
C ASP A 104 11.66 7.63 5.61
N ALA A 105 11.57 6.34 5.93
CA ALA A 105 12.71 5.44 5.89
C ALA A 105 13.23 5.15 4.48
N THR A 106 14.56 5.11 4.33
CA THR A 106 15.23 4.75 3.07
C THR A 106 15.22 3.23 2.84
N GLU A 107 15.48 2.79 1.61
CA GLU A 107 15.53 1.36 1.29
C GLU A 107 16.57 0.59 2.11
N ASP A 108 17.72 1.21 2.37
CA ASP A 108 18.76 0.59 3.19
C ASP A 108 18.33 0.43 4.65
N GLN A 109 17.57 1.39 5.17
CA GLN A 109 16.97 1.28 6.51
C GLN A 109 15.92 0.15 6.55
N ILE A 110 15.13 -0.03 5.49
CA ILE A 110 14.19 -1.15 5.35
C ILE A 110 14.92 -2.48 5.40
N LYS A 111 16.00 -2.64 4.63
CA LYS A 111 16.81 -3.87 4.62
C LYS A 111 17.45 -4.16 5.98
N ARG A 112 18.02 -3.14 6.64
CA ARG A 112 18.62 -3.27 7.97
C ARG A 112 17.59 -3.63 9.04
N ALA A 113 16.43 -2.96 9.05
CA ALA A 113 15.36 -3.26 9.98
C ALA A 113 14.79 -4.67 9.77
N PHE A 114 14.60 -5.09 8.51
CA PHE A 114 14.17 -6.45 8.20
C PHE A 114 15.12 -7.49 8.77
N ARG A 115 16.45 -7.34 8.57
CA ARG A 115 17.45 -8.27 9.15
C ARG A 115 17.36 -8.31 10.67
N LYS A 116 17.28 -7.14 11.31
CA LYS A 116 17.18 -7.00 12.77
C LYS A 116 15.93 -7.70 13.32
N VAL A 117 14.75 -7.39 12.78
CA VAL A 117 13.48 -7.94 13.25
C VAL A 117 13.38 -9.43 12.92
N SER A 118 13.85 -9.87 11.75
CA SER A 118 13.87 -11.28 11.36
C SER A 118 14.66 -12.17 12.30
N LEU A 119 15.83 -11.71 12.76
CA LEU A 119 16.62 -12.44 13.76
C LEU A 119 15.93 -12.49 15.12
N MET A 120 15.15 -11.46 15.46
CA MET A 120 14.43 -11.37 16.73
C MET A 120 13.22 -12.32 16.78
N VAL A 121 12.49 -12.47 15.68
CA VAL A 121 11.27 -13.32 15.58
C VAL A 121 11.49 -14.64 14.83
N HIS A 122 12.74 -15.03 14.60
CA HIS A 122 13.05 -16.26 13.88
C HIS A 122 12.49 -17.49 14.63
N PRO A 123 11.75 -18.40 13.96
CA PRO A 123 11.07 -19.52 14.62
C PRO A 123 11.99 -20.54 15.29
N ASP A 124 13.28 -20.57 14.94
CA ASP A 124 14.30 -21.41 15.61
C ASP A 124 14.81 -20.80 16.92
N LYS A 125 14.84 -19.46 17.03
CA LYS A 125 15.39 -18.75 18.20
C LYS A 125 14.32 -18.27 19.17
N CYS A 126 13.14 -17.94 18.66
CA CYS A 126 11.97 -17.53 19.44
C CYS A 126 11.05 -18.75 19.67
N LYS A 127 10.77 -19.05 20.94
CA LYS A 127 9.96 -20.22 21.35
C LYS A 127 8.44 -19.95 21.29
N HIS A 128 8.02 -18.75 20.89
CA HIS A 128 6.62 -18.37 20.83
C HIS A 128 5.87 -19.14 19.73
N ALA A 129 4.65 -19.62 20.02
CA ALA A 129 3.85 -20.40 19.06
C ALA A 129 3.59 -19.65 17.75
N ASP A 130 3.32 -18.34 17.84
CA ASP A 130 3.03 -17.49 16.68
C ASP A 130 4.29 -16.86 16.03
N ALA A 131 5.51 -17.24 16.43
CA ALA A 131 6.74 -16.69 15.85
C ALA A 131 6.79 -16.88 14.33
N LYS A 132 6.33 -18.03 13.83
CA LYS A 132 6.23 -18.30 12.39
C LYS A 132 5.28 -17.33 11.68
N ALA A 133 4.13 -17.02 12.27
CA ALA A 133 3.16 -16.10 11.68
C ALA A 133 3.71 -14.66 11.62
N ALA A 134 4.41 -14.22 12.68
CA ALA A 134 5.09 -12.93 12.69
C ALA A 134 6.22 -12.86 11.67
N PHE A 135 7.02 -13.93 11.54
CA PHE A 135 8.08 -14.04 10.52
C PHE A 135 7.52 -13.97 9.09
N ASP A 136 6.43 -14.69 8.82
CA ASP A 136 5.76 -14.65 7.53
C ASP A 136 5.22 -13.22 7.22
N ALA A 137 4.69 -12.52 8.23
CA ALA A 137 4.18 -11.15 8.09
C ALA A 137 5.28 -10.12 7.77
N ILE A 138 6.45 -10.19 8.42
CA ILE A 138 7.57 -9.29 8.11
C ILE A 138 8.17 -9.58 6.73
N GLY A 139 8.19 -10.85 6.30
CA GLY A 139 8.63 -11.24 4.96
C GLY A 139 7.75 -10.63 3.88
N GLN A 140 6.43 -10.72 4.07
CA GLN A 140 5.45 -10.07 3.18
C GLN A 140 5.62 -8.55 3.16
N ALA A 141 5.82 -7.91 4.33
CA ALA A 141 6.02 -6.47 4.42
C ALA A 141 7.27 -6.02 3.65
N GLN A 142 8.40 -6.75 3.79
CA GLN A 142 9.62 -6.45 3.04
C GLN A 142 9.42 -6.65 1.54
N GLN A 143 8.72 -7.70 1.12
CA GLN A 143 8.45 -7.97 -0.29
C GLN A 143 7.59 -6.87 -0.93
N LEU A 144 6.57 -6.37 -0.22
CA LEU A 144 5.74 -5.26 -0.67
C LEU A 144 6.55 -3.96 -0.79
N LEU A 145 7.44 -3.68 0.16
CA LEU A 145 8.31 -2.50 0.13
C LEU A 145 9.44 -2.61 -0.92
N ALA A 146 9.80 -3.82 -1.32
CA ALA A 146 10.76 -4.07 -2.40
C ALA A 146 10.16 -3.78 -3.79
N GLN A 147 8.83 -3.83 -3.94
CA GLN A 147 8.16 -3.45 -5.18
C GLN A 147 8.05 -1.92 -5.26
N GLU A 148 8.78 -1.31 -6.20
CA GLU A 148 8.85 0.16 -6.33
C GLU A 148 7.46 0.79 -6.60
N GLU A 149 6.61 0.14 -7.38
CA GLU A 149 5.26 0.63 -7.68
C GLU A 149 4.40 0.74 -6.42
N VAL A 150 4.33 -0.34 -5.64
CA VAL A 150 3.57 -0.39 -4.38
C VAL A 150 4.15 0.59 -3.38
N ARG A 151 5.48 0.68 -3.28
CA ARG A 151 6.15 1.65 -2.43
C ARG A 151 5.81 3.09 -2.80
N ARG A 152 5.85 3.44 -4.10
CA ARG A 152 5.50 4.79 -4.57
C ARG A 152 4.05 5.16 -4.24
N GLU A 153 3.11 4.22 -4.41
CA GLU A 153 1.72 4.44 -4.01
C GLU A 153 1.57 4.64 -2.49
N LEU A 154 2.23 3.81 -1.68
CA LEU A 154 2.24 3.96 -0.22
C LEU A 154 2.84 5.31 0.18
N ASP A 155 4.01 5.67 -0.34
CA ASP A 155 4.71 6.92 -0.03
C ASP A 155 3.88 8.14 -0.45
N PHE A 156 3.17 8.07 -1.57
CA PHE A 156 2.22 9.11 -2.00
C PHE A 156 1.06 9.28 -1.01
N ASN A 157 0.45 8.17 -0.58
CA ASN A 157 -0.65 8.19 0.39
C ASN A 157 -0.19 8.68 1.78
N LEU A 158 1.01 8.27 2.20
CA LEU A 158 1.64 8.72 3.44
C LEU A 158 2.04 10.19 3.38
N SER A 159 2.49 10.70 2.24
CA SER A 159 2.74 12.13 2.02
C SER A 159 1.46 12.95 2.13
N ARG A 160 0.35 12.45 1.58
CA ARG A 160 -0.97 13.08 1.75
C ARG A 160 -1.42 13.09 3.20
N ALA A 161 -1.17 12.00 3.95
CA ALA A 161 -1.45 11.94 5.38
C ALA A 161 -0.57 12.92 6.19
N LYS A 162 0.72 13.04 5.84
CA LYS A 162 1.65 14.03 6.43
C LYS A 162 1.12 15.44 6.25
N ASP A 163 0.74 15.80 5.03
CA ASP A 163 0.17 17.12 4.73
C ASP A 163 -1.13 17.39 5.50
N ALA A 164 -1.97 16.37 5.69
CA ALA A 164 -3.19 16.48 6.49
C ALA A 164 -2.88 16.79 7.97
N VAL A 165 -1.88 16.10 8.56
CA VAL A 165 -1.42 16.36 9.93
C VAL A 165 -0.85 17.77 10.06
N ILE A 166 0.02 18.18 9.14
CA ILE A 166 0.60 19.54 9.15
C ILE A 166 -0.51 20.59 9.05
N LYS A 167 -1.49 20.41 8.18
CA LYS A 167 -2.63 21.33 8.04
C LYS A 167 -3.50 21.36 9.29
N ALA A 168 -3.76 20.22 9.93
CA ALA A 168 -4.53 20.15 11.18
C ALA A 168 -3.78 20.86 12.32
N TRP A 169 -2.50 20.56 12.49
CA TRP A 169 -1.66 21.19 13.50
C TRP A 169 -1.56 22.71 13.28
N ARG A 170 -1.33 23.18 12.05
CA ARG A 170 -1.29 24.62 11.73
C ARG A 170 -2.58 25.37 12.11
N LYS A 171 -3.73 24.70 12.06
CA LYS A 171 -5.03 25.26 12.48
C LYS A 171 -5.15 25.30 14.00
N GLU A 172 -4.75 24.23 14.67
CA GLU A 172 -4.73 24.11 16.12
C GLU A 172 -3.81 25.17 16.76
N THR A 173 -2.59 25.32 16.23
CA THR A 173 -1.58 26.25 16.73
C THR A 173 -1.70 27.67 16.17
N ARG A 174 -2.75 27.97 15.39
CA ARG A 174 -2.95 29.30 14.78
C ARG A 174 -3.02 30.42 15.82
N ASN A 175 -3.69 30.16 16.93
CA ASN A 175 -3.95 31.13 17.99
C ASN A 175 -3.18 30.82 19.27
N ASP A 176 -2.22 29.89 19.22
CA ASP A 176 -1.43 29.52 20.39
C ASP A 176 -0.43 30.63 20.76
N VAL A 177 -0.62 31.22 21.94
CA VAL A 177 0.24 32.29 22.47
C VAL A 177 1.56 31.73 22.96
N VAL A 178 1.59 30.51 23.50
CA VAL A 178 2.79 29.87 24.07
C VAL A 178 3.79 29.57 22.97
N LEU A 179 3.34 28.96 21.87
CA LEU A 179 4.20 28.69 20.71
C LEU A 179 4.70 29.98 20.06
N ARG A 180 3.84 31.00 19.98
CA ARG A 180 4.22 32.31 19.43
C ARG A 180 5.34 32.96 20.24
N VAL A 181 5.26 32.92 21.57
CA VAL A 181 6.30 33.46 22.46
C VAL A 181 7.56 32.60 22.39
N ARG A 182 7.44 31.26 22.46
CA ARG A 182 8.59 30.34 22.42
C ARG A 182 9.46 30.53 21.17
N PHE A 183 8.85 30.77 20.03
CA PHE A 183 9.55 30.89 18.74
C PHE A 183 9.59 32.33 18.21
N ASN A 184 9.34 33.34 19.05
CA ASN A 184 9.35 34.76 18.66
C ASN A 184 8.48 35.08 17.42
N GLY A 185 7.40 34.35 17.21
CA GLY A 185 6.51 34.49 16.06
C GLY A 185 6.97 33.81 14.77
N ASP A 186 8.14 33.18 14.74
CA ASP A 186 8.61 32.40 13.58
C ASP A 186 7.80 31.12 13.45
N ARG A 187 6.98 31.03 12.39
CA ARG A 187 6.09 29.89 12.15
C ARG A 187 6.79 28.73 11.48
N ASP A 188 7.89 28.97 10.76
CA ASP A 188 8.62 27.91 10.07
C ASP A 188 9.47 27.14 11.09
N ALA A 189 10.11 27.84 12.02
CA ALA A 189 10.79 27.23 13.17
C ALA A 189 9.84 26.42 14.07
N GLN A 190 8.61 26.91 14.30
CA GLN A 190 7.58 26.15 15.03
C GLN A 190 7.24 24.83 14.32
N GLN A 191 7.08 24.89 13.00
CA GLN A 191 6.73 23.72 12.21
C GLN A 191 7.87 22.70 12.16
N GLU A 192 9.12 23.15 12.00
CA GLU A 192 10.27 22.25 11.98
C GLU A 192 10.42 21.51 13.32
N ALA A 193 10.30 22.23 14.44
CA ALA A 193 10.30 21.61 15.76
C ALA A 193 9.15 20.60 15.94
N PHE A 194 7.98 20.88 15.36
CA PHE A 194 6.87 19.94 15.36
C PHE A 194 7.15 18.71 14.50
N LEU A 195 7.70 18.87 13.29
CA LEU A 195 8.06 17.76 12.39
C LEU A 195 9.11 16.82 12.99
N GLN A 196 9.98 17.33 13.85
CA GLN A 196 10.97 16.52 14.57
C GLN A 196 10.39 15.83 15.82
N SER A 197 9.28 16.35 16.37
CA SER A 197 8.64 15.82 17.58
C SER A 197 8.05 14.43 17.38
N ASP A 198 8.13 13.59 18.41
CA ASP A 198 7.47 12.26 18.44
C ASP A 198 5.95 12.38 18.31
N GLU A 199 5.37 13.49 18.77
CA GLU A 199 3.93 13.76 18.62
C GLU A 199 3.50 13.82 17.16
N PHE A 200 4.34 14.41 16.29
CA PHE A 200 4.05 14.47 14.87
C PHE A 200 4.08 13.07 14.26
N HIS A 201 5.06 12.24 14.64
CA HIS A 201 5.19 10.88 14.11
C HIS A 201 4.00 10.01 14.50
N GLU A 202 3.53 10.09 15.74
CA GLU A 202 2.33 9.36 16.18
C GLU A 202 1.06 9.88 15.50
N ARG A 203 0.89 11.20 15.35
CA ARG A 203 -0.24 11.77 14.58
C ARG A 203 -0.19 11.33 13.11
N TRP A 204 1.01 11.32 12.51
CA TRP A 204 1.22 10.87 11.13
C TRP A 204 0.93 9.38 10.97
N LYS A 205 1.31 8.54 11.94
CA LYS A 205 0.96 7.13 12.01
C LYS A 205 -0.54 6.90 12.03
N LEU A 206 -1.26 7.62 12.90
CA LEU A 206 -2.71 7.49 13.01
C LEU A 206 -3.44 7.97 11.75
N GLU A 207 -3.07 9.13 11.20
CA GLU A 207 -3.67 9.63 9.95
C GLU A 207 -3.30 8.76 8.74
N GLY A 208 -2.08 8.21 8.69
CA GLY A 208 -1.66 7.25 7.68
C GLY A 208 -2.54 6.00 7.70
N ARG A 209 -2.77 5.42 8.89
CA ARG A 209 -3.71 4.29 9.06
C ARG A 209 -5.10 4.62 8.55
N LYS A 210 -5.67 5.77 8.96
CA LYS A 210 -7.00 6.20 8.50
C LYS A 210 -7.06 6.34 6.99
N ASN A 211 -6.04 6.97 6.39
CA ASN A 211 -5.97 7.18 4.95
C ASN A 211 -5.93 5.85 4.17
N ILE A 212 -5.10 4.89 4.63
CA ILE A 212 -4.99 3.56 4.02
C ILE A 212 -6.32 2.81 4.15
N VAL A 213 -6.94 2.80 5.33
CA VAL A 213 -8.26 2.16 5.56
C VAL A 213 -9.31 2.74 4.61
N ASP A 214 -9.38 4.08 4.50
CA ASP A 214 -10.34 4.76 3.65
C ASP A 214 -10.13 4.44 2.16
N LEU A 215 -8.88 4.38 1.70
CA LEU A 215 -8.55 4.02 0.32
C LEU A 215 -8.95 2.60 0.01
N GLU A 216 -8.63 1.67 0.90
CA GLU A 216 -8.99 0.26 0.73
C GLU A 216 -10.50 0.03 0.79
N TRP A 217 -11.21 0.77 1.65
CA TRP A 217 -12.66 0.77 1.64
C TRP A 217 -13.23 1.29 0.31
N ARG A 218 -12.71 2.41 -0.21
CA ARG A 218 -13.12 2.94 -1.52
C ARG A 218 -12.81 1.97 -2.66
N ARG A 219 -11.63 1.36 -2.65
CA ARG A 219 -11.20 0.35 -3.63
C ARG A 219 -12.15 -0.84 -3.62
N ARG A 220 -12.41 -1.45 -2.46
CA ARG A 220 -13.35 -2.58 -2.32
C ARG A 220 -14.75 -2.21 -2.78
N LYS A 221 -15.25 -1.03 -2.40
CA LYS A 221 -16.56 -0.53 -2.83
C LYS A 221 -16.64 -0.34 -4.35
N LEU A 222 -15.57 0.17 -4.97
CA LEU A 222 -15.49 0.31 -6.42
C LEU A 222 -15.44 -1.05 -7.11
N THR A 223 -14.63 -1.99 -6.63
CA THR A 223 -14.56 -3.35 -7.16
C THR A 223 -15.91 -4.07 -7.09
N LEU A 224 -16.65 -3.92 -5.98
CA LEU A 224 -18.01 -4.47 -5.86
C LEU A 224 -18.98 -3.89 -6.91
N ARG A 225 -18.88 -2.58 -7.20
CA ARG A 225 -19.70 -1.94 -8.23
C ARG A 225 -19.34 -2.43 -9.63
N ILE A 226 -18.04 -2.53 -9.93
CA ILE A 226 -17.56 -3.03 -11.22
C ILE A 226 -18.03 -4.47 -11.44
N LYS A 227 -17.82 -5.34 -10.45
CA LYS A 227 -18.26 -6.74 -10.54
C LYS A 227 -19.78 -6.87 -10.74
N ALA A 228 -20.57 -6.05 -10.03
CA ALA A 228 -22.02 -6.05 -10.23
C ALA A 228 -22.39 -5.61 -11.65
N GLU A 229 -21.68 -4.64 -12.23
CA GLU A 229 -21.90 -4.21 -13.62
C GLU A 229 -21.47 -5.29 -14.63
N GLU A 230 -20.32 -5.94 -14.42
CA GLU A 230 -19.86 -7.07 -15.23
C GLU A 230 -20.86 -8.23 -15.21
N GLU A 231 -21.44 -8.55 -14.06
CA GLU A 231 -22.50 -9.56 -13.93
C GLU A 231 -23.76 -9.18 -14.71
N ARG A 232 -24.11 -7.89 -14.75
CA ARG A 232 -25.24 -7.40 -15.56
C ARG A 232 -24.96 -7.52 -17.05
N VAL A 233 -23.81 -7.03 -17.51
CA VAL A 233 -23.39 -7.10 -18.91
C VAL A 233 -23.36 -8.55 -19.38
N THR A 234 -22.75 -9.45 -18.61
CA THR A 234 -22.68 -10.87 -18.98
C THR A 234 -24.05 -11.57 -18.97
N ALA A 235 -24.99 -11.12 -18.12
CA ALA A 235 -26.37 -11.61 -18.16
C ALA A 235 -27.11 -11.15 -19.43
N GLU A 236 -26.96 -9.87 -19.81
CA GLU A 236 -27.52 -9.31 -21.04
C GLU A 236 -26.94 -10.01 -22.28
N GLU A 237 -25.64 -10.25 -22.33
CA GLU A 237 -24.98 -11.01 -23.39
C GLU A 237 -25.52 -12.45 -23.51
N LYS A 238 -25.81 -13.12 -22.38
CA LYS A 238 -26.40 -14.46 -22.38
C LYS A 238 -27.84 -14.45 -22.92
N VAL A 239 -28.63 -13.44 -22.57
CA VAL A 239 -29.99 -13.28 -23.10
C VAL A 239 -29.92 -13.02 -24.61
N GLU A 240 -29.07 -12.11 -25.06
CA GLU A 240 -28.91 -11.83 -26.49
C GLU A 240 -28.41 -13.06 -27.26
N ALA A 241 -27.45 -13.81 -26.71
CA ALA A 241 -26.97 -15.06 -27.29
C ALA A 241 -28.09 -16.12 -27.36
N ALA A 242 -28.95 -16.21 -26.34
CA ALA A 242 -30.11 -17.10 -26.36
C ALA A 242 -31.14 -16.69 -27.41
N GLU A 243 -31.37 -15.38 -27.58
CA GLU A 243 -32.25 -14.85 -28.64
C GLU A 243 -31.66 -15.09 -30.03
N ARG A 244 -30.36 -14.86 -30.24
CA ARG A 244 -29.67 -15.19 -31.49
C ARG A 244 -29.80 -16.68 -31.81
N LYS A 245 -29.60 -17.56 -30.82
CA LYS A 245 -29.83 -19.01 -30.99
C LYS A 245 -31.28 -19.34 -31.31
N LYS A 246 -32.25 -18.67 -30.68
CA LYS A 246 -33.68 -18.87 -30.96
C LYS A 246 -34.04 -18.41 -32.38
N LYS A 247 -33.54 -17.26 -32.82
CA LYS A 247 -33.69 -16.75 -34.19
C LYS A 247 -33.07 -17.69 -35.21
N GLN A 248 -31.85 -18.17 -34.98
CA GLN A 248 -31.20 -19.16 -35.86
C GLN A 248 -31.99 -20.47 -35.94
N LYS A 249 -32.52 -20.98 -34.82
CA LYS A 249 -33.36 -22.18 -34.81
C LYS A 249 -34.68 -21.95 -35.55
N ALA A 250 -35.34 -20.81 -35.34
CA ALA A 250 -36.57 -20.46 -36.04
C ALA A 250 -36.34 -20.32 -37.55
N GLN A 251 -35.25 -19.67 -37.96
CA GLN A 251 -34.88 -19.55 -39.36
C GLN A 251 -34.63 -20.92 -39.99
N LYS A 252 -33.85 -21.77 -39.32
CA LYS A 252 -33.61 -23.15 -39.78
C LYS A 252 -34.90 -23.95 -39.91
N GLN A 253 -35.82 -23.85 -38.94
CA GLN A 253 -37.11 -24.52 -39.01
C GLN A 253 -37.95 -24.02 -40.18
N TRP A 254 -37.96 -22.72 -40.43
CA TRP A 254 -38.65 -22.14 -41.59
C TRP A 254 -38.04 -22.62 -42.91
N ASP A 255 -36.71 -22.64 -43.02
CA ASP A 255 -36.00 -23.17 -44.19
C ASP A 255 -36.31 -24.66 -44.41
N ASP A 256 -36.32 -25.46 -43.34
CA ASP A 256 -36.67 -26.88 -43.36
C ASP A 256 -38.13 -27.09 -43.80
N GLU A 257 -39.06 -26.26 -43.33
CA GLU A 257 -40.48 -26.30 -43.69
C GLU A 257 -40.70 -25.89 -45.14
N LYS A 258 -40.05 -24.83 -45.61
CA LYS A 258 -39.98 -24.44 -47.03
C LYS A 258 -39.45 -25.58 -47.92
N ALA A 259 -38.34 -26.21 -47.52
CA ALA A 259 -37.76 -27.34 -48.23
C ALA A 259 -38.68 -28.57 -48.20
N ARG A 260 -39.45 -28.75 -47.12
CA ARG A 260 -40.45 -29.81 -46.99
C ARG A 260 -41.67 -29.53 -47.87
N GLU A 261 -42.19 -28.30 -47.91
CA GLU A 261 -43.27 -27.91 -48.81
C GLU A 261 -42.85 -28.01 -50.28
N GLY A 262 -41.63 -27.62 -50.63
CA GLY A 262 -41.08 -27.82 -51.97
C GLY A 262 -41.03 -29.31 -52.35
N ARG A 263 -40.59 -30.19 -51.44
CA ARG A 263 -40.58 -31.64 -51.64
C ARG A 263 -41.99 -32.25 -51.72
N VAL A 264 -42.90 -31.85 -50.84
CA VAL A 264 -44.29 -32.34 -50.80
C VAL A 264 -45.08 -31.81 -52.00
N GLY A 265 -44.83 -30.58 -52.43
CA GLY A 265 -45.34 -29.98 -53.65
C GLY A 265 -44.86 -30.75 -54.87
N GLY A 266 -43.55 -31.00 -54.99
CA GLY A 266 -42.99 -31.84 -56.06
C GLY A 266 -43.57 -33.25 -56.09
N TRP A 267 -43.86 -33.85 -54.93
CA TRP A 267 -44.53 -35.16 -54.85
C TRP A 267 -46.03 -35.10 -55.19
N ARG A 268 -46.74 -34.03 -54.79
CA ARG A 268 -48.14 -33.77 -55.17
C ARG A 268 -48.28 -33.58 -56.68
N ASP A 269 -47.36 -32.84 -57.29
CA ASP A 269 -47.32 -32.62 -58.73
C ASP A 269 -47.08 -33.93 -59.47
N PHE A 270 -46.11 -34.73 -59.03
CA PHE A 270 -45.87 -36.07 -59.57
C PHE A 270 -47.09 -37.01 -59.42
N MET A 271 -47.80 -36.95 -58.29
CA MET A 271 -49.00 -37.77 -58.06
C MET A 271 -50.19 -37.32 -58.92
N ASN A 272 -50.36 -36.01 -59.11
CA ASN A 272 -51.37 -35.45 -60.02
C ASN A 272 -51.04 -35.73 -61.49
N GLU A 273 -49.77 -35.69 -61.87
CA GLU A 273 -49.30 -36.10 -63.19
C GLU A 273 -49.65 -37.57 -63.45
N LYS A 274 -49.45 -38.46 -62.46
CA LYS A 274 -49.84 -39.87 -62.53
C LYS A 274 -51.36 -40.10 -62.61
N LYS A 275 -52.18 -39.28 -61.95
CA LYS A 275 -53.66 -39.32 -62.06
C LYS A 275 -54.19 -38.73 -63.37
N SER A 276 -53.45 -37.84 -64.01
CA SER A 276 -53.78 -37.21 -65.30
C SER A 276 -53.48 -38.08 -66.53
N GLY A 277 -53.22 -39.38 -66.34
CA GLY A 277 -52.89 -40.37 -67.38
C GLY A 277 -53.98 -40.66 -68.43
N LYS A 278 -54.89 -39.73 -68.73
CA LYS A 278 -55.76 -39.84 -69.91
C LYS A 278 -55.98 -38.47 -70.57
N LYS A 279 -55.42 -38.35 -71.78
CA LYS A 279 -55.52 -37.31 -72.81
C LYS A 279 -54.67 -36.04 -72.64
N LYS A 280 -53.54 -36.02 -73.35
CA LYS A 280 -53.39 -35.10 -74.49
C LYS A 280 -52.36 -35.62 -75.51
N LYS A 281 -52.84 -35.85 -76.73
CA LYS A 281 -52.02 -36.10 -77.93
C LYS A 281 -51.64 -34.74 -78.52
N GLN A 282 -50.33 -34.57 -78.76
CA GLN A 282 -49.72 -34.00 -79.96
C GLN A 282 -49.86 -32.49 -80.27
N LYS A 283 -48.72 -31.78 -80.36
CA LYS A 283 -48.13 -31.33 -81.64
C LYS A 283 -46.74 -30.73 -81.45
N VAL A 284 -45.83 -31.23 -82.28
CA VAL A 284 -44.50 -30.70 -82.58
C VAL A 284 -44.67 -29.49 -83.50
N THR A 285 -44.16 -28.32 -83.10
CA THR A 285 -43.62 -27.28 -84.00
C THR A 285 -42.69 -26.36 -83.21
N GLY A 286 -41.44 -26.32 -83.65
CA GLY A 286 -40.42 -25.28 -83.51
C GLY A 286 -40.47 -24.31 -82.34
N GLU A 287 -39.47 -24.46 -81.46
CA GLU A 287 -38.59 -23.42 -80.88
C GLU A 287 -38.18 -23.86 -79.46
N PHE A 288 -36.97 -24.40 -79.34
CA PHE A 288 -36.37 -24.74 -78.07
C PHE A 288 -36.00 -23.43 -77.34
N ARG A 289 -36.93 -22.89 -76.55
CA ARG A 289 -36.59 -21.92 -75.50
C ARG A 289 -35.97 -22.68 -74.33
N ALA A 290 -34.66 -22.54 -74.18
CA ALA A 290 -33.96 -22.99 -72.97
C ALA A 290 -34.62 -22.34 -71.74
N PRO A 291 -34.81 -23.06 -70.62
CA PRO A 291 -35.36 -22.48 -69.40
C PRO A 291 -34.45 -21.34 -68.95
N ALA A 292 -34.99 -20.13 -68.85
CA ALA A 292 -34.23 -19.00 -68.33
C ALA A 292 -33.73 -19.37 -66.92
N LEU A 293 -32.41 -19.42 -66.74
CA LEU A 293 -31.78 -19.46 -65.43
C LEU A 293 -32.37 -18.30 -64.63
N LYS A 294 -33.22 -18.61 -63.64
CA LYS A 294 -33.56 -17.65 -62.59
C LYS A 294 -32.24 -17.28 -61.94
N LYS A 295 -31.66 -16.15 -62.35
CA LYS A 295 -30.74 -15.44 -61.49
C LYS A 295 -31.57 -15.12 -60.26
N GLU A 296 -31.36 -15.85 -59.17
CA GLU A 296 -31.73 -15.36 -57.86
C GLU A 296 -31.10 -13.98 -57.79
N ALA A 297 -31.93 -12.94 -57.83
CA ALA A 297 -31.51 -11.66 -57.31
C ALA A 297 -31.16 -11.99 -55.86
N ARG A 298 -29.86 -12.10 -55.58
CA ARG A 298 -29.30 -12.10 -54.24
C ARG A 298 -30.00 -10.93 -53.58
N ALA A 299 -30.97 -11.24 -52.71
CA ALA A 299 -31.66 -10.24 -51.92
C ALA A 299 -30.56 -9.34 -51.38
N GLU A 300 -30.71 -8.03 -51.57
CA GLU A 300 -29.80 -7.02 -51.07
C GLU A 300 -29.31 -7.49 -49.71
N GLU A 301 -27.99 -7.73 -49.62
CA GLU A 301 -27.35 -8.09 -48.37
C GLU A 301 -27.81 -7.07 -47.35
N GLU A 302 -28.76 -7.47 -46.50
CA GLU A 302 -28.90 -6.87 -45.18
C GLU A 302 -27.49 -6.86 -44.63
N GLU A 303 -26.96 -5.66 -44.51
CA GLU A 303 -25.60 -5.34 -44.12
C GLU A 303 -25.35 -5.99 -42.75
N TYR A 304 -24.89 -7.24 -42.80
CA TYR A 304 -24.51 -8.01 -41.65
C TYR A 304 -23.23 -7.36 -41.13
N TYR A 305 -23.32 -6.63 -40.02
CA TYR A 305 -22.17 -6.16 -39.25
C TYR A 305 -21.48 -7.37 -38.60
N GLY A 306 -20.85 -8.17 -39.44
CA GLY A 306 -19.96 -9.26 -39.09
C GLY A 306 -18.52 -8.79 -39.02
N THR A 307 -17.67 -9.70 -38.55
CA THR A 307 -16.22 -9.50 -38.54
C THR A 307 -15.67 -9.31 -39.96
N ASP A 308 -14.66 -8.45 -40.10
CA ASP A 308 -13.98 -8.21 -41.37
C ASP A 308 -13.19 -9.45 -41.86
N LYS A 309 -12.54 -9.35 -43.02
CA LYS A 309 -11.74 -10.44 -43.61
C LYS A 309 -10.61 -10.94 -42.71
N ASN A 310 -10.26 -10.19 -41.67
CA ASN A 310 -9.23 -10.49 -40.68
C ASN A 310 -9.83 -10.93 -39.33
N ALA A 311 -11.13 -11.25 -39.29
CA ALA A 311 -11.88 -11.64 -38.10
C ALA A 311 -12.02 -10.53 -37.02
N ASN A 312 -11.77 -9.26 -37.34
CA ASN A 312 -11.99 -8.15 -36.41
C ASN A 312 -13.44 -7.68 -36.42
N ARG A 313 -13.99 -7.35 -35.25
CA ARG A 313 -15.37 -6.83 -35.12
C ARG A 313 -15.50 -5.47 -35.82
N VAL A 314 -16.41 -5.37 -36.78
CA VAL A 314 -16.76 -4.11 -37.46
C VAL A 314 -17.73 -3.32 -36.58
N LEU A 315 -17.36 -2.09 -36.23
CA LEU A 315 -18.19 -1.16 -35.44
C LEU A 315 -19.34 -0.62 -36.30
N ARG A 316 -20.50 -0.42 -35.67
CA ARG A 316 -21.68 0.11 -36.36
C ARG A 316 -21.58 1.63 -36.57
N PRO A 317 -22.22 2.21 -37.61
CA PRO A 317 -22.16 3.66 -37.87
C PRO A 317 -22.61 4.55 -36.68
N ASP A 318 -23.53 4.06 -35.85
CA ASP A 318 -23.98 4.71 -34.61
C ASP A 318 -22.96 4.63 -33.45
N GLU A 319 -22.08 3.63 -33.45
CA GLU A 319 -20.96 3.52 -32.51
C GLU A 319 -19.82 4.49 -32.89
N VAL A 320 -19.58 4.69 -34.19
CA VAL A 320 -18.55 5.60 -34.71
C VAL A 320 -18.90 7.08 -34.46
N THR A 321 -20.17 7.43 -34.57
CA THR A 321 -20.66 8.81 -34.36
C THR A 321 -20.73 9.24 -32.89
N LYS A 322 -20.71 8.29 -31.94
CA LYS A 322 -20.60 8.56 -30.49
C LYS A 322 -19.16 8.63 -29.98
N ALA A 323 -18.19 8.20 -30.79
CA ALA A 323 -16.79 8.13 -30.40
C ALA A 323 -16.00 9.42 -30.68
N TRP A 324 -16.65 10.46 -31.21
CA TRP A 324 -16.07 11.78 -31.50
C TRP A 324 -16.77 12.89 -30.72
#